data_AF-A0AA91I459-F1
#
_entry.id   AF-A0AA91I459-F1
#
_cell.length_a   1.000
_cell.length_b   1.000
_cell.length_c   1.000
_cell.angle_alpha   90.00
_cell.angle_beta   90.00
_cell.angle_gamma   90.00
#
_symmetry.space_group_name_H-M   'P 1'
#
loop_
_entity.id
_entity.type
_entity.pdbx_description
1 polymer ?
#
loop_
_entity_poly.entity_id
_entity_poly.type
_entity_poly.pdbx_seq_one_letter_code
_entity_poly.pdbx_strand_id
1 'polypeptide(L)'
;WRKRIGEAGCEWMLSVTIQAGVDSKTVNKQDFESVTVDSTVQEKAITYPTDGKLYERCRQHLVRLAEQHEISLRQNYNRKAPYLLLMANRYSHAKQMKRKRKMLKQLKTLVGRVYRDIERQLDNQSDAVKGAFKETLEKTQRILNQQPQDKNKLYSFHAPEVECIAKGKVHKKYEFGVKVGITVTNKSNFVLGARSFPGNPYDGHTLESCLEQAEILSGTRAKEAFVDLGYRGVELPGVTIYKARQKRGVDTRRLKRALKRRNAIEPIIGHLKNDGLLGRNYLKGELGDALHAILCGAGHNIRLILRRLRIFWSRFWALLSRLGMTSSVEHFLSFA
;
A
#
# COMPACT_ATOMS: atom_id res chain seq x y z
N TRP A 1 -11.72 -14.46 9.11
CA TRP A 1 -11.93 -14.41 7.65
C TRP A 1 -10.64 -14.18 6.87
N ARG A 2 -9.92 -13.06 7.03
CA ARG A 2 -8.68 -12.78 6.28
C ARG A 2 -7.59 -13.84 6.39
N LYS A 3 -7.32 -14.34 7.61
CA LYS A 3 -6.39 -15.46 7.85
C LYS A 3 -6.86 -16.79 7.23
N ARG A 4 -8.16 -16.95 6.96
CA ARG A 4 -8.73 -18.16 6.35
C ARG A 4 -8.58 -18.14 4.82
N ILE A 5 -8.74 -16.97 4.20
CA ILE A 5 -8.52 -16.80 2.75
C ILE A 5 -7.03 -16.77 2.44
N GLY A 6 -6.26 -16.03 3.24
CA GLY A 6 -4.83 -15.84 3.01
C GLY A 6 -4.54 -15.13 1.69
N GLU A 7 -3.26 -15.04 1.35
CA GLU A 7 -2.81 -14.42 0.11
C GLU A 7 -3.28 -15.21 -1.11
N ALA A 8 -3.10 -16.53 -1.08
CA ALA A 8 -3.51 -17.44 -2.14
C ALA A 8 -5.01 -17.34 -2.49
N GLY A 9 -5.88 -17.19 -1.48
CA GLY A 9 -7.31 -17.03 -1.74
C GLY A 9 -7.66 -15.66 -2.37
N CYS A 10 -6.95 -14.59 -2.02
CA CYS A 10 -7.11 -13.29 -2.69
C CYS A 10 -6.53 -13.32 -4.11
N GLU A 11 -5.41 -14.01 -4.32
CA GLU A 11 -4.83 -14.28 -5.63
C GLU A 11 -5.82 -15.04 -6.52
N TRP A 12 -6.48 -16.07 -5.98
CA TRP A 12 -7.58 -16.75 -6.68
C TRP A 12 -8.74 -15.81 -7.02
N MET A 13 -9.13 -14.89 -6.13
CA MET A 13 -10.14 -13.89 -6.48
C MET A 13 -9.69 -12.99 -7.64
N LEU A 14 -8.41 -12.58 -7.66
CA LEU A 14 -7.87 -11.79 -8.77
C LEU A 14 -7.88 -12.60 -10.08
N SER A 15 -7.48 -13.88 -10.07
CA SER A 15 -7.54 -14.74 -11.26
C SER A 15 -8.97 -14.91 -11.79
N VAL A 16 -9.96 -15.06 -10.91
CA VAL A 16 -11.39 -15.10 -11.29
C VAL A 16 -11.80 -13.79 -12.00
N THR A 17 -11.34 -12.62 -11.52
CA THR A 17 -11.64 -11.36 -12.23
C THR A 17 -10.93 -11.25 -13.59
N ILE A 18 -9.74 -11.85 -13.73
CA ILE A 18 -9.03 -11.93 -15.01
C ILE A 18 -9.82 -12.78 -16.00
N GLN A 19 -10.28 -13.96 -15.57
CA GLN A 19 -11.10 -14.83 -16.40
C GLN A 19 -12.42 -14.14 -16.80
N ALA A 20 -13.12 -13.53 -15.84
CA ALA A 20 -14.34 -12.77 -16.12
C ALA A 20 -14.10 -11.60 -17.11
N GLY A 21 -12.91 -11.00 -17.10
CA GLY A 21 -12.50 -10.00 -18.07
C GLY A 21 -12.43 -10.53 -19.50
N VAL A 22 -11.95 -11.77 -19.67
CA VAL A 22 -11.91 -12.48 -20.96
C VAL A 22 -13.33 -12.84 -21.41
N ASP A 23 -14.12 -13.46 -20.52
CA ASP A 23 -15.46 -13.95 -20.82
C ASP A 23 -16.41 -12.80 -21.21
N SER A 24 -16.28 -11.66 -20.53
CA SER A 24 -17.05 -10.45 -20.82
C SER A 24 -16.54 -9.67 -22.04
N LYS A 25 -15.49 -10.13 -22.72
CA LYS A 25 -14.81 -9.43 -23.82
C LYS A 25 -14.37 -8.00 -23.42
N THR A 26 -14.01 -7.83 -22.15
CA THR A 26 -13.43 -6.58 -21.62
C THR A 26 -11.94 -6.52 -21.96
N VAL A 27 -11.25 -7.66 -21.94
CA VAL A 27 -9.86 -7.83 -22.36
C VAL A 27 -9.72 -9.05 -23.26
N ASN A 28 -8.80 -8.99 -24.22
CA ASN A 28 -8.45 -10.13 -25.05
C ASN A 28 -7.29 -10.90 -24.42
N LYS A 29 -7.34 -12.24 -24.45
CA LYS A 29 -6.27 -13.08 -23.87
C LYS A 29 -4.88 -12.79 -24.47
N GLN A 30 -4.81 -12.44 -25.76
CA GLN A 30 -3.56 -12.03 -26.42
C GLN A 30 -2.92 -10.78 -25.79
N ASP A 31 -3.69 -9.91 -25.14
CA ASP A 31 -3.15 -8.71 -24.47
C ASP A 31 -2.29 -9.09 -23.26
N PHE A 32 -2.39 -10.32 -22.74
CA PHE A 32 -1.61 -10.79 -21.59
C PHE A 32 -0.14 -11.02 -21.93
N GLU A 33 0.18 -11.20 -23.21
CA GLU A 33 1.55 -11.39 -23.68
C GLU A 33 2.38 -10.08 -23.66
N SER A 34 1.73 -8.92 -23.49
CA SER A 34 2.36 -7.60 -23.55
C SER A 34 1.93 -6.75 -22.37
N VAL A 35 2.80 -6.62 -21.37
CA VAL A 35 2.46 -6.03 -20.07
C VAL A 35 3.27 -4.78 -19.77
N THR A 36 2.76 -3.94 -18.88
CA THR A 36 3.45 -2.80 -18.29
C THR A 36 3.54 -3.03 -16.79
N VAL A 37 4.74 -2.86 -16.25
CA VAL A 37 5.01 -3.03 -14.82
C VAL A 37 5.54 -1.72 -14.27
N ASP A 38 4.95 -1.28 -13.17
CA ASP A 38 5.45 -0.16 -12.39
C ASP A 38 5.26 -0.43 -10.90
N SER A 39 6.11 0.18 -10.08
CA SER A 39 6.03 0.07 -8.63
C SER A 39 5.52 1.37 -8.02
N THR A 40 4.57 1.23 -7.11
CA THR A 40 4.01 2.32 -6.33
C THR A 40 4.16 2.05 -4.84
N VAL A 41 3.69 2.97 -4.02
CA VAL A 41 3.60 2.80 -2.57
C VAL A 41 2.15 2.68 -2.18
N GLN A 42 1.80 1.58 -1.51
CA GLN A 42 0.55 1.45 -0.78
C GLN A 42 0.77 2.04 0.60
N GLU A 43 0.25 3.25 0.83
CA GLU A 43 0.43 3.90 2.13
C GLU A 43 -0.39 3.19 3.19
N LYS A 44 0.18 3.02 4.37
CA LYS A 44 -0.55 2.47 5.52
C LYS A 44 -1.44 3.55 6.11
N ALA A 45 -2.58 3.17 6.69
CA ALA A 45 -3.48 4.05 7.41
C ALA A 45 -2.91 4.51 8.76
N ILE A 46 -1.72 5.13 8.72
CA ILE A 46 -1.04 5.71 9.86
C ILE A 46 -1.15 7.23 9.81
N THR A 47 -1.03 7.86 10.97
CA THR A 47 -0.79 9.30 11.01
C THR A 47 0.63 9.59 10.54
N TYR A 48 0.85 10.72 9.86
CA TYR A 48 2.19 11.13 9.43
C TYR A 48 3.20 11.02 10.60
N PRO A 49 4.30 10.26 10.42
CA PRO A 49 5.15 9.85 11.53
C PRO A 49 6.12 10.97 11.89
N THR A 50 5.91 11.55 13.07
CA THR A 50 6.85 12.51 13.67
C THR A 50 7.37 11.94 14.97
N ASP A 51 8.63 12.20 15.31
CA ASP A 51 9.24 11.74 16.55
C ASP A 51 8.38 12.11 17.77
N GLY A 52 7.83 13.33 17.80
CA GLY A 52 6.95 13.77 18.88
C GLY A 52 5.69 12.94 19.02
N LYS A 53 5.03 12.59 17.90
CA LYS A 53 3.85 11.72 17.91
C LYS A 53 4.22 10.30 18.34
N LEU A 54 5.36 9.78 17.87
CA LEU A 54 5.84 8.46 18.26
C LEU A 54 6.11 8.38 19.77
N TYR A 55 6.82 9.35 20.34
CA TYR A 55 7.08 9.40 21.78
C TYR A 55 5.78 9.42 22.59
N GLU A 56 4.83 10.30 22.24
CA GLU A 56 3.55 10.35 22.96
C GLU A 56 2.75 9.05 22.80
N ARG A 57 2.79 8.41 21.63
CA ARG A 57 2.17 7.09 21.43
C ARG A 57 2.81 6.02 22.33
N CYS A 58 4.13 5.96 22.43
CA CYS A 58 4.79 5.03 23.37
C CYS A 58 4.29 5.24 24.80
N ARG A 59 4.29 6.49 25.27
CA ARG A 59 3.82 6.84 26.62
C ARG A 59 2.39 6.37 26.86
N GLN A 60 1.48 6.63 25.92
CA GLN A 60 0.07 6.22 26.02
C GLN A 60 -0.07 4.69 26.12
N HIS A 61 0.70 3.93 25.34
CA HIS A 61 0.66 2.47 25.41
C HIS A 61 1.24 1.93 26.73
N LEU A 62 2.37 2.48 27.19
CA LEU A 62 2.99 2.12 28.47
C LEU A 62 2.06 2.40 29.65
N VAL A 63 1.47 3.60 29.71
CA VAL A 63 0.55 3.99 30.79
C VAL A 63 -0.71 3.11 30.79
N ARG A 64 -1.28 2.83 29.61
CA ARG A 64 -2.43 1.94 29.51
C ARG A 64 -2.12 0.53 30.02
N LEU A 65 -0.97 -0.05 29.64
CA LEU A 65 -0.58 -1.37 30.12
C LEU A 65 -0.31 -1.36 31.63
N ALA A 66 0.32 -0.30 32.15
CA ALA A 66 0.54 -0.14 33.58
C ALA A 66 -0.79 -0.12 34.35
N GLU A 67 -1.78 0.63 33.86
CA GLU A 67 -3.14 0.65 34.44
C GLU A 67 -3.82 -0.73 34.38
N GLN A 68 -3.69 -1.45 33.26
CA GLN A 68 -4.31 -2.78 33.08
C GLN A 68 -3.73 -3.87 33.98
N HIS A 69 -2.46 -3.73 34.38
CA HIS A 69 -1.75 -4.70 35.21
C HIS A 69 -1.43 -4.16 36.60
N GLU A 70 -2.11 -3.08 37.02
CA GLU A 70 -2.01 -2.49 38.35
C GLU A 70 -0.56 -2.08 38.76
N ILE A 71 0.27 -1.74 37.77
CA ILE A 71 1.63 -1.24 37.99
C ILE A 71 1.56 0.24 38.32
N SER A 72 1.89 0.59 39.57
CA SER A 72 1.88 1.98 40.04
C SER A 72 3.07 2.77 39.47
N LEU A 73 2.79 3.71 38.56
CA LEU A 73 3.80 4.60 38.00
C LEU A 73 4.11 5.77 38.93
N ARG A 74 5.40 6.09 39.12
CA ARG A 74 5.83 7.29 39.85
C ARG A 74 5.25 8.57 39.26
N GLN A 75 5.11 8.61 37.94
CA GLN A 75 4.51 9.73 37.21
C GLN A 75 4.12 9.28 35.79
N ASN A 76 2.84 9.43 35.41
CA ASN A 76 2.35 9.02 34.08
C ASN A 76 2.54 10.09 32.97
N TYR A 77 2.80 11.35 33.36
CA TYR A 77 2.94 12.52 32.49
C TYR A 77 1.76 12.79 31.53
N ASN A 78 0.54 12.31 31.86
CA ASN A 78 -0.67 12.46 31.02
C ASN A 78 -0.98 13.93 30.65
N ARG A 79 -0.65 14.90 31.51
CA ARG A 79 -0.85 16.34 31.23
C ARG A 79 0.34 16.96 30.50
N LYS A 80 1.57 16.63 30.92
CA LYS A 80 2.79 17.30 30.47
C LYS A 80 3.21 16.88 29.06
N ALA A 81 3.07 15.60 28.71
CA ALA A 81 3.53 15.10 27.43
C ALA A 81 2.71 15.62 26.23
N PRO A 82 1.36 15.67 26.27
CA PRO A 82 0.56 16.34 25.24
C PRO A 82 0.88 17.83 25.09
N TYR A 83 1.12 18.54 26.19
CA TYR A 83 1.54 19.94 26.15
C TYR A 83 2.89 20.13 25.43
N LEU A 84 3.90 19.31 25.73
CA LEU A 84 5.19 19.37 25.04
C LEU A 84 5.05 19.07 23.54
N LEU A 85 4.20 18.11 23.16
CA LEU A 85 3.91 17.82 21.76
C LEU A 85 3.23 19.01 21.06
N LEU A 86 2.24 19.63 21.71
CA LEU A 86 1.58 20.84 21.21
C LEU A 86 2.59 21.96 20.95
N MET A 87 3.43 22.25 21.94
CA MET A 87 4.46 23.29 21.81
C MET A 87 5.48 22.97 20.71
N ALA A 88 5.92 21.71 20.60
CA ALA A 88 6.80 21.27 19.50
C ALA A 88 6.17 21.53 18.13
N ASN A 89 4.86 21.30 17.97
CA ASN A 89 4.13 21.57 16.73
C ASN A 89 4.00 23.08 16.46
N ARG A 90 3.65 23.88 17.47
CA ARG A 90 3.58 25.36 17.33
C ARG A 90 4.92 25.96 16.91
N TYR A 91 6.02 25.53 17.54
CA TYR A 91 7.36 25.96 17.15
C TYR A 91 7.75 25.46 15.75
N SER A 92 7.26 24.30 15.33
CA SER A 92 7.45 23.82 13.96
C SER A 92 6.78 24.73 12.94
N HIS A 93 5.52 25.12 13.19
CA HIS A 93 4.78 26.07 12.35
C HIS A 93 5.47 27.44 12.30
N ALA A 94 5.92 27.96 13.44
CA ALA A 94 6.65 29.23 13.53
C ALA A 94 8.11 29.15 13.03
N LYS A 95 8.55 28.04 12.44
CA LYS A 95 9.93 27.80 11.97
C LYS A 95 11.01 27.88 13.07
N GLN A 96 10.64 27.81 14.35
CA GLN A 96 11.55 27.88 15.52
C GLN A 96 12.16 26.51 15.87
N MET A 97 13.04 26.00 15.00
CA MET A 97 13.55 24.61 15.09
C MET A 97 14.34 24.31 16.37
N LYS A 98 15.10 25.27 16.91
CA LYS A 98 15.83 25.09 18.19
C LYS A 98 14.87 24.83 19.36
N ARG A 99 13.76 25.59 19.44
CA ARG A 99 12.73 25.42 20.47
C ARG A 99 11.96 24.11 20.30
N LYS A 100 11.60 23.76 19.07
CA LYS A 100 11.01 22.45 18.73
C LYS A 100 11.89 21.30 19.24
N ARG A 101 13.20 21.30 18.91
CA ARG A 101 14.14 20.26 19.35
C ARG A 101 14.22 20.16 20.87
N LYS A 102 14.19 21.29 21.59
CA LYS A 102 14.14 21.31 23.07
C LYS A 102 12.89 20.61 23.60
N MET A 103 11.71 20.90 23.06
CA MET A 103 10.46 20.24 23.47
C MET A 103 10.49 18.73 23.18
N LEU A 104 10.99 18.32 22.01
CA LEU A 104 11.13 16.91 21.66
C LEU A 104 12.12 16.17 22.58
N LYS A 105 13.24 16.80 22.94
CA LYS A 105 14.21 16.22 23.90
C LYS A 105 13.59 16.04 25.29
N GLN A 106 12.82 17.01 25.75
CA GLN A 106 12.08 16.89 27.01
C GLN A 106 11.04 15.76 26.93
N LEU A 107 10.25 15.71 25.86
CA LEU A 107 9.26 14.66 25.66
C LEU A 107 9.92 13.26 25.65
N LYS A 108 10.98 13.06 24.87
CA LYS A 108 11.78 11.83 24.85
C LYS A 108 12.25 11.42 26.25
N THR A 109 12.73 12.38 27.03
CA THR A 109 13.18 12.14 28.41
C THR A 109 12.03 11.67 29.32
N LEU A 110 10.84 12.26 29.21
CA LEU A 110 9.68 11.85 29.99
C LEU A 110 9.25 10.42 29.65
N VAL A 111 9.18 10.08 28.37
CA VAL A 111 8.87 8.71 27.93
C VAL A 111 9.90 7.72 28.43
N GLY A 112 11.18 8.06 28.34
CA GLY A 112 12.27 7.22 28.88
C GLY A 112 12.25 7.08 30.41
N ARG A 113 11.57 7.97 31.15
CA ARG A 113 11.34 7.79 32.60
C ARG A 113 10.24 6.77 32.85
N VAL A 114 9.11 6.88 32.15
CA VAL A 114 8.00 5.91 32.25
C VAL A 114 8.47 4.51 31.86
N TYR A 115 9.21 4.39 30.76
CA TYR A 115 9.81 3.13 30.31
C TYR A 115 10.66 2.48 31.41
N ARG A 116 11.63 3.21 31.98
CA ARG A 116 12.53 2.67 33.02
C ARG A 116 11.84 2.38 34.34
N ASP A 117 10.79 3.11 34.68
CA ASP A 117 9.99 2.86 35.88
C ASP A 117 9.28 1.51 35.77
N ILE A 118 8.59 1.29 34.63
CA ILE A 118 7.94 0.00 34.32
C ILE A 118 8.96 -1.13 34.28
N GLU A 119 10.07 -0.95 33.55
CA GLU A 119 11.11 -1.97 33.39
C GLU A 119 11.63 -2.48 34.75
N ARG A 120 11.89 -1.57 35.70
CA ARG A 120 12.33 -1.94 37.07
C ARG A 120 11.26 -2.65 37.88
N GLN A 121 10.00 -2.27 37.72
CA GLN A 121 8.91 -2.89 38.48
C GLN A 121 8.56 -4.28 37.95
N LEU A 122 8.80 -4.53 36.65
CA LEU A 122 8.53 -5.82 36.03
C LEU A 122 9.39 -6.95 36.59
N ASP A 123 10.59 -6.69 37.12
CA ASP A 123 11.47 -7.73 37.67
C ASP A 123 10.76 -8.60 38.73
N ASN A 124 9.92 -7.96 39.55
CA ASN A 124 9.15 -8.58 40.63
C ASN A 124 7.76 -9.10 40.20
N GLN A 125 7.43 -9.03 38.90
CA GLN A 125 6.13 -9.46 38.37
C GLN A 125 6.19 -10.88 37.81
N SER A 126 5.01 -11.50 37.70
CA SER A 126 4.87 -12.80 37.06
C SER A 126 5.28 -12.78 35.58
N ASP A 127 5.67 -13.94 35.04
CA ASP A 127 6.05 -14.07 33.63
C ASP A 127 4.90 -13.70 32.67
N ALA A 128 3.65 -13.90 33.09
CA ALA A 128 2.48 -13.49 32.34
C ALA A 128 2.43 -11.96 32.15
N VAL A 129 2.69 -11.19 33.21
CA VAL A 129 2.74 -9.73 33.15
C VAL A 129 3.96 -9.28 32.35
N LYS A 130 5.15 -9.86 32.57
CA LYS A 130 6.35 -9.57 31.76
C LYS A 130 6.08 -9.79 30.26
N GLY A 131 5.42 -10.89 29.93
CA GLY A 131 4.99 -11.23 28.57
C GLY A 131 4.08 -10.17 27.95
N ALA A 132 3.13 -9.63 28.71
CA ALA A 132 2.21 -8.59 28.23
C ALA A 132 2.91 -7.27 27.87
N PHE A 133 4.00 -6.92 28.57
CA PHE A 133 4.76 -5.68 28.32
C PHE A 133 5.82 -5.82 27.24
N LYS A 134 6.31 -7.04 26.97
CA LYS A 134 7.46 -7.33 26.11
C LYS A 134 7.46 -6.55 24.80
N GLU A 135 6.43 -6.72 23.98
CA GLU A 135 6.35 -6.06 22.65
C GLU A 135 6.33 -4.52 22.76
N THR A 136 5.61 -3.98 23.75
CA THR A 136 5.50 -2.53 23.95
C THR A 136 6.82 -1.93 24.42
N LEU A 137 7.55 -2.62 25.30
CA LEU A 137 8.86 -2.21 25.77
C LEU A 137 9.89 -2.26 24.65
N GLU A 138 9.96 -3.36 23.89
CA GLU A 138 10.87 -3.51 22.74
C GLU A 138 10.65 -2.39 21.71
N LYS A 139 9.39 -2.11 21.34
CA LYS A 139 9.04 -1.02 20.43
C LYS A 139 9.42 0.35 21.00
N THR A 140 9.13 0.58 22.28
CA THR A 140 9.46 1.84 22.95
C THR A 140 10.97 2.06 22.98
N GLN A 141 11.73 1.05 23.36
CA GLN A 141 13.19 1.10 23.44
C GLN A 141 13.78 1.42 22.06
N ARG A 142 13.31 0.75 21.00
CA ARG A 142 13.71 1.06 19.61
C ARG A 142 13.40 2.50 19.22
N ILE A 143 12.21 3.01 19.55
CA ILE A 143 11.81 4.40 19.27
C ILE A 143 12.65 5.41 20.07
N LEU A 144 13.02 5.09 21.31
CA LEU A 144 13.89 5.94 22.12
C LEU A 144 15.34 5.94 21.61
N ASN A 145 15.80 4.84 21.02
CA ASN A 145 17.21 4.71 20.60
C ASN A 145 17.45 5.15 19.15
N GLN A 146 16.44 5.07 18.27
CA GLN A 146 16.60 5.38 16.85
C GLN A 146 17.14 6.80 16.59
N GLN A 147 18.11 6.88 15.67
CA GLN A 147 18.79 8.09 15.22
C GLN A 147 18.34 8.50 13.81
N PRO A 148 18.71 9.69 13.33
CA PRO A 148 18.32 10.14 11.99
C PRO A 148 18.81 9.25 10.84
N GLN A 149 20.02 8.68 10.95
CA GLN A 149 20.68 7.90 9.89
C GLN A 149 20.43 6.38 9.99
N ASP A 150 19.66 5.94 10.99
CA ASP A 150 19.40 4.52 11.16
C ASP A 150 18.57 3.99 10.00
N LYS A 151 18.90 2.76 9.59
CA LYS A 151 18.07 1.97 8.68
C LYS A 151 16.96 1.30 9.47
N ASN A 152 15.86 0.93 8.78
CA ASN A 152 14.73 0.21 9.38
C ASN A 152 14.21 0.90 10.63
N LYS A 153 13.83 2.18 10.53
CA LYS A 153 13.25 2.91 11.66
C LYS A 153 11.79 2.53 11.88
N LEU A 154 11.32 2.72 13.11
CA LEU A 154 9.92 2.48 13.44
C LEU A 154 9.12 3.77 13.21
N TYR A 155 8.28 3.76 12.19
CA TYR A 155 7.46 4.92 11.79
C TYR A 155 6.06 4.90 12.41
N SER A 156 5.55 3.74 12.83
CA SER A 156 4.26 3.64 13.52
C SER A 156 4.29 2.60 14.63
N PHE A 157 3.78 2.96 15.81
CA PHE A 157 3.71 2.05 16.97
C PHE A 157 2.81 0.83 16.71
N HIS A 158 1.69 1.04 16.01
CA HIS A 158 0.68 0.00 15.76
C HIS A 158 0.87 -0.74 14.43
N ALA A 159 1.78 -0.26 13.57
CA ALA A 159 2.12 -0.85 12.28
C ALA A 159 3.65 -0.79 12.09
N PRO A 160 4.41 -1.64 12.83
CA PRO A 160 5.87 -1.65 12.78
C PRO A 160 6.44 -2.06 11.42
N GLU A 161 5.65 -2.71 10.57
CA GLU A 161 5.98 -3.11 9.20
C GLU A 161 6.06 -1.94 8.20
N VAL A 162 5.62 -0.74 8.60
CA VAL A 162 5.59 0.44 7.71
C VAL A 162 7.00 0.93 7.41
N GLU A 163 7.25 1.18 6.12
CA GLU A 163 8.52 1.70 5.61
C GLU A 163 8.40 3.15 5.16
N CYS A 164 9.53 3.85 5.12
CA CYS A 164 9.62 5.18 4.51
C CYS A 164 10.20 5.07 3.10
N ILE A 165 9.42 5.43 2.10
CA ILE A 165 9.79 5.27 0.69
C ILE A 165 9.85 6.67 0.05
N ALA A 166 11.00 7.01 -0.51
CA ALA A 166 11.20 8.26 -1.24
C ALA A 166 11.02 8.03 -2.75
N LYS A 167 9.89 8.46 -3.32
CA LYS A 167 9.56 8.29 -4.75
C LYS A 167 9.76 9.56 -5.60
N GLY A 168 10.67 10.46 -5.20
CA GLY A 168 11.06 11.64 -6.01
C GLY A 168 9.93 12.62 -6.36
N LYS A 169 8.74 12.51 -5.75
CA LYS A 169 7.59 13.35 -6.06
C LYS A 169 7.82 14.76 -5.52
N VAL A 170 7.55 15.77 -6.37
CA VAL A 170 7.76 17.19 -6.06
C VAL A 170 6.96 17.64 -4.83
N HIS A 171 5.70 17.22 -4.72
CA HIS A 171 4.78 17.64 -3.65
C HIS A 171 4.84 16.76 -2.38
N LYS A 172 5.43 15.56 -2.47
CA LYS A 172 5.47 14.59 -1.36
C LYS A 172 6.76 13.78 -1.38
N LYS A 173 7.73 14.21 -0.57
CA LYS A 173 9.08 13.60 -0.55
C LYS A 173 9.10 12.15 -0.07
N TYR A 174 8.24 11.82 0.89
CA TYR A 174 8.18 10.50 1.53
C TYR A 174 6.75 9.98 1.58
N GLU A 175 6.58 8.71 1.25
CA GLU A 175 5.36 7.93 1.45
C GLU A 175 5.64 6.86 2.52
N PHE A 176 4.65 6.58 3.36
CA PHE A 176 4.80 5.63 4.48
C PHE A 176 3.88 4.44 4.30
N GLY A 177 4.45 3.29 3.98
CA GLY A 177 3.70 2.07 3.72
C GLY A 177 4.59 0.97 3.19
N VAL A 178 4.09 0.20 2.23
CA VAL A 178 4.85 -0.87 1.57
C VAL A 178 4.95 -0.59 0.07
N LYS A 179 6.04 -1.05 -0.55
CA LYS A 179 6.16 -1.04 -2.00
C LYS A 179 5.19 -2.06 -2.61
N VAL A 180 4.54 -1.70 -3.70
CA VAL A 180 3.63 -2.59 -4.44
C VAL A 180 3.98 -2.52 -5.92
N GLY A 181 4.24 -3.67 -6.53
CA GLY A 181 4.36 -3.80 -7.98
C GLY A 181 2.99 -4.07 -8.59
N ILE A 182 2.64 -3.28 -9.61
CA ILE A 182 1.39 -3.42 -10.36
C ILE A 182 1.74 -3.85 -11.78
N THR A 183 1.17 -4.97 -12.20
CA THR A 183 1.32 -5.51 -13.56
C THR A 183 0.00 -5.36 -14.30
N VAL A 184 0.00 -4.60 -15.39
CA VAL A 184 -1.20 -4.41 -16.23
C VAL A 184 -0.90 -4.80 -17.68
N THR A 185 -1.90 -5.25 -18.42
CA THR A 185 -1.80 -5.37 -19.89
C THR A 185 -1.49 -3.99 -20.50
N ASN A 186 -0.55 -3.89 -21.44
CA ASN A 186 -0.15 -2.61 -22.05
C ASN A 186 -1.28 -1.98 -22.89
N LYS A 187 -2.12 -2.82 -23.51
CA LYS A 187 -3.18 -2.37 -24.44
C LYS A 187 -4.51 -2.08 -23.75
N SER A 188 -4.94 -2.91 -22.82
CA SER A 188 -6.27 -2.82 -22.19
C SER A 188 -6.22 -2.26 -20.77
N ASN A 189 -5.02 -2.07 -20.20
CA ASN A 189 -4.80 -1.59 -18.84
C ASN A 189 -5.49 -2.46 -17.75
N PHE A 190 -5.77 -3.72 -18.08
CA PHE A 190 -6.34 -4.69 -17.16
C PHE A 190 -5.26 -5.20 -16.20
N VAL A 191 -5.57 -5.31 -14.90
CA VAL A 191 -4.61 -5.72 -13.88
C VAL A 191 -4.45 -7.24 -13.91
N LEU A 192 -3.21 -7.71 -14.09
CA LEU A 192 -2.85 -9.12 -14.05
C LEU A 192 -2.14 -9.52 -12.76
N GLY A 193 -1.51 -8.55 -12.08
CA GLY A 193 -0.81 -8.78 -10.82
C GLY A 193 -0.75 -7.51 -9.97
N ALA A 194 -0.76 -7.70 -8.65
CA ALA A 194 -0.63 -6.63 -7.67
C ALA A 194 0.04 -7.22 -6.41
N ARG A 195 1.37 -7.07 -6.33
CA ARG A 195 2.20 -7.74 -5.31
C ARG A 195 2.82 -6.74 -4.37
N SER A 196 2.71 -6.93 -3.06
CA SER A 196 3.44 -6.15 -2.06
C SER A 196 4.86 -6.68 -1.87
N PHE A 197 5.79 -5.77 -1.61
CA PHE A 197 7.21 -6.04 -1.41
C PHE A 197 7.71 -5.39 -0.12
N PRO A 198 7.60 -6.09 1.04
CA PRO A 198 8.28 -5.69 2.27
C PRO A 198 9.80 -5.68 2.10
N GLY A 199 10.50 -4.95 2.95
CA GLY A 199 11.94 -4.70 2.92
C GLY A 199 12.40 -3.51 2.07
N ASN A 200 11.48 -2.71 1.50
CA ASN A 200 11.76 -1.64 0.53
C ASN A 200 12.83 -2.03 -0.53
N PRO A 201 12.65 -3.13 -1.29
CA PRO A 201 13.64 -3.59 -2.25
C PRO A 201 13.81 -2.60 -3.41
N TYR A 202 14.96 -2.62 -4.09
CA TYR A 202 15.14 -1.86 -5.32
C TYR A 202 14.10 -2.28 -6.39
N ASP A 203 13.56 -1.32 -7.14
CA ASP A 203 12.47 -1.56 -8.10
C ASP A 203 12.83 -2.69 -9.09
N GLY A 204 14.07 -2.74 -9.58
CA GLY A 204 14.55 -3.81 -10.46
C GLY A 204 14.39 -5.22 -9.90
N HIS A 205 14.56 -5.42 -8.58
CA HIS A 205 14.41 -6.73 -7.94
C HIS A 205 12.95 -7.19 -7.81
N THR A 206 11.99 -6.32 -8.11
CA THR A 206 10.55 -6.65 -8.02
C THR A 206 9.98 -7.20 -9.32
N LEU A 207 10.65 -7.01 -10.46
CA LEU A 207 10.10 -7.27 -11.79
C LEU A 207 9.79 -8.75 -12.02
N GLU A 208 10.72 -9.63 -11.63
CA GLU A 208 10.56 -11.08 -11.80
C GLU A 208 9.31 -11.58 -11.07
N SER A 209 9.20 -11.31 -9.77
CA SER A 209 8.02 -11.71 -8.98
C SER A 209 6.72 -11.06 -9.45
N CYS A 210 6.76 -9.86 -10.05
CA CYS A 210 5.58 -9.23 -10.65
C CYS A 210 5.09 -9.95 -11.91
N LEU A 211 6.03 -10.42 -12.74
CA LEU A 211 5.72 -11.16 -13.96
C LEU A 211 5.32 -12.60 -13.63
N GLU A 212 6.00 -13.24 -12.69
CA GLU A 212 5.67 -14.57 -12.18
C GLU A 212 4.23 -14.60 -11.64
N GLN A 213 3.86 -13.66 -10.76
CA GLN A 213 2.48 -13.57 -10.26
C GLN A 213 1.49 -13.37 -11.42
N ALA A 214 1.77 -12.48 -12.37
CA ALA A 214 0.89 -12.25 -13.50
C ALA A 214 0.73 -13.51 -14.39
N GLU A 215 1.79 -14.28 -14.58
CA GLU A 215 1.76 -15.55 -15.31
C GLU A 215 0.90 -16.60 -14.59
N ILE A 216 1.10 -16.77 -13.28
CA ILE A 216 0.31 -17.69 -12.46
C ILE A 216 -1.18 -17.33 -12.51
N LEU A 217 -1.52 -16.05 -12.35
CA LEU A 217 -2.91 -15.59 -12.26
C LEU A 217 -3.65 -15.57 -13.60
N SER A 218 -2.93 -15.30 -14.69
CA SER A 218 -3.52 -15.23 -16.04
C SER A 218 -3.38 -16.53 -16.85
N GLY A 219 -2.54 -17.46 -16.40
CA GLY A 219 -2.15 -18.65 -17.14
C GLY A 219 -1.44 -18.34 -18.46
N THR A 220 -0.88 -17.14 -18.61
CA THR A 220 -0.22 -16.68 -19.84
C THR A 220 1.09 -15.99 -19.52
N ARG A 221 2.18 -16.50 -20.10
CA ARG A 221 3.51 -15.90 -19.97
C ARG A 221 3.61 -14.62 -20.79
N ALA A 222 4.04 -13.52 -20.16
CA ALA A 222 4.35 -12.30 -20.88
C ALA A 222 5.55 -12.50 -21.81
N LYS A 223 5.45 -12.05 -23.06
CA LYS A 223 6.57 -12.01 -24.02
C LYS A 223 7.29 -10.66 -23.99
N GLU A 224 6.55 -9.60 -23.71
CA GLU A 224 7.04 -8.22 -23.68
C GLU A 224 6.64 -7.54 -22.36
N ALA A 225 7.61 -6.89 -21.71
CA ALA A 225 7.37 -6.07 -20.53
C ALA A 225 7.86 -4.64 -20.76
N PHE A 226 7.00 -3.66 -20.57
CA PHE A 226 7.32 -2.23 -20.67
C PHE A 226 7.47 -1.64 -19.27
N VAL A 227 8.63 -1.05 -18.98
CA VAL A 227 9.00 -0.64 -17.60
C VAL A 227 9.67 0.73 -17.58
N ASP A 228 9.69 1.34 -16.40
CA ASP A 228 10.44 2.58 -16.15
C ASP A 228 11.95 2.37 -16.03
N LEU A 229 12.70 3.47 -16.00
CA LEU A 229 14.16 3.43 -15.85
C LEU A 229 14.62 2.88 -14.49
N GLY A 230 13.74 2.80 -13.50
CA GLY A 230 14.01 2.15 -12.21
C GLY A 230 14.25 0.63 -12.32
N TYR A 231 13.95 0.04 -13.47
CA TYR A 231 14.16 -1.39 -13.77
C TYR A 231 15.38 -1.62 -14.66
N ARG A 232 16.33 -0.66 -14.69
CA ARG A 232 17.57 -0.79 -15.48
C ARG A 232 18.43 -1.93 -14.90
N GLY A 233 19.09 -2.66 -15.80
CA GLY A 233 19.96 -3.79 -15.45
C GLY A 233 19.25 -5.13 -15.29
N VAL A 234 17.92 -5.16 -15.31
CA VAL A 234 17.15 -6.41 -15.24
C VAL A 234 17.06 -7.06 -16.63
N GLU A 235 17.35 -8.36 -16.67
CA GLU A 235 17.18 -9.26 -17.80
C GLU A 235 16.51 -10.54 -17.29
N LEU A 236 15.48 -11.02 -17.98
CA LEU A 236 14.72 -12.20 -17.59
C LEU A 236 14.59 -13.15 -18.79
N PRO A 237 14.96 -14.44 -18.65
CA PRO A 237 14.87 -15.39 -19.75
C PRO A 237 13.45 -15.50 -20.32
N GLY A 238 13.29 -15.37 -21.63
CA GLY A 238 12.00 -15.52 -22.30
C GLY A 238 11.07 -14.30 -22.26
N VAL A 239 11.49 -13.17 -21.66
CA VAL A 239 10.73 -11.92 -21.66
C VAL A 239 11.60 -10.80 -22.24
N THR A 240 11.10 -10.09 -23.25
CA THR A 240 11.77 -8.90 -23.78
C THR A 240 11.38 -7.67 -22.98
N ILE A 241 12.33 -7.06 -22.29
CA ILE A 241 12.10 -5.89 -21.42
C ILE A 241 12.42 -4.60 -22.18
N TYR A 242 11.40 -3.78 -22.42
CA TYR A 242 11.52 -2.46 -23.02
C TYR A 242 11.48 -1.37 -21.96
N LYS A 243 12.52 -0.54 -21.92
CA LYS A 243 12.71 0.49 -20.89
C LYS A 243 12.26 1.86 -21.39
N ALA A 244 11.76 2.70 -20.50
CA ALA A 244 11.42 4.08 -20.83
C ALA A 244 12.62 4.80 -21.49
N ARG A 245 12.32 5.62 -22.51
CA ARG A 245 13.30 6.36 -23.35
C ARG A 245 14.24 5.49 -24.20
N GLN A 246 14.04 4.18 -24.27
CA GLN A 246 14.79 3.31 -25.18
C GLN A 246 14.49 3.67 -26.64
N LYS A 247 15.54 3.88 -27.43
CA LYS A 247 15.45 4.14 -28.89
C LYS A 247 15.92 2.95 -29.72
N ARG A 248 17.01 2.30 -29.30
CA ARG A 248 17.60 1.14 -29.99
C ARG A 248 16.74 -0.12 -29.77
N GLY A 249 16.45 -0.85 -30.85
CA GLY A 249 15.61 -2.05 -30.82
C GLY A 249 14.10 -1.76 -30.74
N VAL A 250 13.69 -0.50 -30.90
CA VAL A 250 12.27 -0.05 -30.91
C VAL A 250 11.95 0.46 -32.31
N ASP A 251 12.13 -0.40 -33.30
CA ASP A 251 12.15 0.01 -34.70
C ASP A 251 10.76 0.03 -35.33
N THR A 252 9.84 -0.79 -34.82
CA THR A 252 8.48 -0.89 -35.34
C THR A 252 7.53 0.17 -34.77
N ARG A 253 6.54 0.60 -35.57
CA ARG A 253 5.47 1.51 -35.11
C ARG A 253 4.69 0.94 -33.93
N ARG A 254 4.50 -0.39 -33.87
CA ARG A 254 3.84 -1.09 -32.76
C ARG A 254 4.61 -0.90 -31.46
N LEU A 255 5.92 -1.17 -31.45
CA LEU A 255 6.76 -1.03 -30.26
C LEU A 255 6.85 0.42 -29.78
N LYS A 256 6.99 1.39 -30.71
CA LYS A 256 6.96 2.82 -30.37
C LYS A 256 5.65 3.23 -29.68
N ARG A 257 4.50 2.72 -30.18
CA ARG A 257 3.19 2.95 -29.56
C ARG A 257 3.07 2.27 -28.19
N ALA A 258 3.48 1.01 -28.06
CA ALA A 258 3.42 0.26 -26.81
C ALA A 258 4.29 0.90 -25.72
N LEU A 259 5.51 1.34 -26.08
CA LEU A 259 6.41 2.04 -25.18
C LEU A 259 5.85 3.41 -24.74
N LYS A 260 5.16 4.13 -25.63
CA LYS A 260 4.45 5.36 -25.26
C LYS A 260 3.24 5.07 -24.34
N ARG A 261 2.49 4.00 -24.63
CA ARG A 261 1.34 3.56 -23.82
C ARG A 261 1.71 3.12 -22.42
N ARG A 262 2.98 2.74 -22.16
CA ARG A 262 3.50 2.48 -20.82
C ARG A 262 3.12 3.58 -19.82
N ASN A 263 3.14 4.85 -20.24
CA ASN A 263 2.75 5.99 -19.40
C ASN A 263 1.29 5.93 -18.90
N ALA A 264 0.43 5.11 -19.53
CA ALA A 264 -0.94 4.88 -19.07
C ALA A 264 -1.00 4.14 -17.73
N ILE A 265 0.08 3.51 -17.25
CA ILE A 265 0.09 2.90 -15.92
C ILE A 265 -0.03 3.94 -14.79
N GLU A 266 0.47 5.17 -15.00
CA GLU A 266 0.37 6.25 -14.02
C GLU A 266 -1.08 6.61 -13.65
N PRO A 267 -1.99 6.90 -14.61
CA PRO A 267 -3.39 7.13 -14.29
C PRO A 267 -4.08 5.88 -13.74
N ILE A 268 -3.66 4.67 -14.12
CA ILE A 268 -4.21 3.42 -13.55
C ILE A 268 -3.84 3.27 -12.08
N ILE A 269 -2.58 3.53 -11.71
CA ILE A 269 -2.15 3.63 -10.32
C ILE A 269 -2.92 4.74 -9.59
N GLY A 270 -3.18 5.86 -10.26
CA GLY A 270 -4.06 6.93 -9.74
C GLY A 270 -5.46 6.42 -9.40
N HIS A 271 -6.11 5.69 -10.31
CA HIS A 271 -7.41 5.05 -10.08
C HIS A 271 -7.36 4.00 -8.98
N LEU A 272 -6.32 3.16 -8.94
CA LEU A 272 -6.12 2.20 -7.86
C LEU A 272 -6.00 2.92 -6.50
N LYS A 273 -5.30 4.04 -6.43
CA LYS A 273 -5.13 4.81 -5.20
C LYS A 273 -6.40 5.50 -4.72
N ASN A 274 -7.11 6.17 -5.64
CA ASN A 274 -8.26 7.01 -5.31
C ASN A 274 -9.56 6.19 -5.26
N ASP A 275 -9.86 5.45 -6.34
CA ASP A 275 -11.10 4.68 -6.49
C ASP A 275 -10.97 3.27 -5.88
N GLY A 276 -9.76 2.71 -5.91
CA GLY A 276 -9.45 1.38 -5.40
C GLY A 276 -8.96 1.34 -3.95
N LEU A 277 -8.82 2.49 -3.28
CA LEU A 277 -8.30 2.64 -1.91
C LEU A 277 -6.84 2.22 -1.69
N LEU A 278 -6.08 1.87 -2.74
CA LEU A 278 -4.65 1.52 -2.63
C LEU A 278 -3.81 2.63 -1.96
N GLY A 279 -4.28 3.88 -2.01
CA GLY A 279 -3.65 5.02 -1.39
C GLY A 279 -3.71 5.02 0.13
N ARG A 280 -4.46 4.10 0.77
CA ARG A 280 -4.56 4.01 2.23
C ARG A 280 -5.02 2.62 2.69
N ASN A 281 -4.09 1.79 3.14
CA ASN A 281 -4.38 0.46 3.67
C ASN A 281 -4.71 0.45 5.17
N TYR A 282 -5.90 -0.06 5.51
CA TYR A 282 -6.37 -0.23 6.88
C TYR A 282 -6.12 -1.63 7.47
N LEU A 283 -5.65 -2.57 6.66
CA LEU A 283 -5.38 -3.95 7.11
C LEU A 283 -4.05 -4.01 7.89
N LYS A 284 -4.03 -4.80 8.97
CA LYS A 284 -2.86 -4.93 9.87
C LYS A 284 -1.84 -5.94 9.35
N GLY A 285 -0.56 -5.66 9.55
CA GLY A 285 0.55 -6.55 9.23
C GLY A 285 0.82 -6.67 7.73
N GLU A 286 1.96 -7.31 7.42
CA GLU A 286 2.42 -7.54 6.04
C GLU A 286 1.42 -8.37 5.23
N LEU A 287 0.81 -9.40 5.83
CA LEU A 287 -0.28 -10.14 5.20
C LEU A 287 -1.42 -9.19 4.81
N GLY A 288 -1.81 -8.28 5.70
CA GLY A 288 -2.83 -7.28 5.40
C GLY A 288 -2.41 -6.35 4.26
N ASP A 289 -1.14 -6.04 4.12
CA ASP A 289 -0.64 -5.26 3.00
C ASP A 289 -0.75 -6.00 1.66
N ALA A 290 -0.39 -7.29 1.63
CA ALA A 290 -0.53 -8.14 0.46
C ALA A 290 -1.99 -8.31 0.02
N LEU A 291 -2.89 -8.68 0.94
CA LEU A 291 -4.31 -8.87 0.64
C LEU A 291 -4.94 -7.61 0.06
N HIS A 292 -4.60 -6.45 0.65
CA HIS A 292 -5.16 -5.18 0.20
C HIS A 292 -4.74 -4.85 -1.23
N ALA A 293 -3.45 -5.00 -1.57
CA ALA A 293 -2.96 -4.75 -2.92
C ALA A 293 -3.68 -5.61 -3.97
N ILE A 294 -3.82 -6.91 -3.71
CA ILE A 294 -4.49 -7.85 -4.60
C ILE A 294 -5.97 -7.49 -4.79
N LEU A 295 -6.67 -7.20 -3.69
CA LEU A 295 -8.09 -6.82 -3.72
C LEU A 295 -8.32 -5.47 -4.43
N CYS A 296 -7.40 -4.51 -4.31
CA CYS A 296 -7.44 -3.27 -5.08
C CYS A 296 -7.35 -3.55 -6.59
N GLY A 297 -6.47 -4.48 -6.99
CA GLY A 297 -6.34 -4.96 -8.37
C GLY A 297 -7.62 -5.63 -8.87
N ALA A 298 -8.17 -6.57 -8.11
CA ALA A 298 -9.42 -7.25 -8.45
C ALA A 298 -10.59 -6.25 -8.56
N GLY A 299 -10.70 -5.31 -7.63
CA GLY A 299 -11.71 -4.24 -7.66
C GLY A 299 -11.58 -3.34 -8.89
N HIS A 300 -10.35 -3.08 -9.37
CA HIS A 300 -10.14 -2.33 -10.61
C HIS A 300 -10.67 -3.09 -11.83
N ASN A 301 -10.37 -4.37 -11.93
CA ASN A 301 -10.87 -5.24 -12.99
C ASN A 301 -12.40 -5.28 -13.02
N ILE A 302 -13.04 -5.46 -11.86
CA ILE A 302 -14.50 -5.46 -11.73
C ILE A 302 -15.09 -4.13 -12.23
N ARG A 303 -14.49 -2.98 -11.89
CA ARG A 303 -14.95 -1.67 -12.39
C ARG A 303 -14.87 -1.57 -13.92
N LEU A 304 -13.82 -2.11 -14.54
CA LEU A 304 -13.70 -2.14 -16.00
C LEU A 304 -14.77 -3.03 -16.65
N ILE A 305 -14.99 -4.22 -16.09
CA ILE A 305 -16.03 -5.16 -16.56
C ILE A 305 -17.42 -4.52 -16.45
N LEU A 306 -17.76 -3.96 -15.29
CA LEU A 306 -19.04 -3.29 -15.08
C LEU A 306 -19.25 -2.10 -16.03
N ARG A 307 -18.19 -1.33 -16.30
CA ARG A 307 -18.26 -0.24 -17.29
C ARG A 307 -18.55 -0.78 -18.70
N ARG A 308 -17.91 -1.89 -19.10
CA ARG A 308 -18.14 -2.55 -20.39
C ARG A 308 -19.58 -3.05 -20.51
N LEU A 309 -20.08 -3.73 -19.48
CA LEU A 309 -21.44 -4.25 -19.42
C LEU A 309 -22.47 -3.10 -19.46
N ARG A 310 -22.24 -2.00 -18.73
CA ARG A 310 -23.11 -0.82 -18.78
C ARG A 310 -23.26 -0.24 -20.19
N ILE A 311 -22.15 -0.15 -20.95
CA ILE A 311 -22.18 0.33 -22.34
C ILE A 311 -22.88 -0.68 -23.26
N PHE A 312 -22.70 -1.97 -23.00
CA PHE A 312 -23.42 -3.00 -23.76
C PHE A 312 -24.93 -2.89 -23.54
N TRP A 313 -25.37 -2.85 -22.28
CA TRP A 313 -26.78 -2.72 -21.92
C TRP A 313 -27.41 -1.44 -22.46
N SER A 314 -26.72 -0.30 -22.39
CA SER A 314 -27.27 0.95 -22.94
C SER A 314 -27.49 0.88 -24.45
N ARG A 315 -26.59 0.21 -25.20
CA ARG A 315 -26.75 -0.01 -26.64
C ARG A 315 -27.84 -1.02 -26.95
N PHE A 316 -27.93 -2.08 -26.15
CA PHE A 316 -28.97 -3.10 -26.28
C PHE A 316 -30.37 -2.49 -26.08
N TRP A 317 -30.56 -1.69 -25.02
CA TRP A 317 -31.81 -0.98 -24.78
C TRP A 317 -32.13 0.02 -25.90
N ALA A 318 -31.16 0.80 -26.36
CA ALA A 318 -31.36 1.72 -27.48
C ALA A 318 -31.78 1.00 -28.78
N LEU A 319 -31.27 -0.21 -29.02
CA LEU A 319 -31.67 -1.05 -30.16
C LEU A 319 -33.12 -1.55 -29.99
N LEU A 320 -33.47 -2.07 -28.81
CA LEU A 320 -34.85 -2.52 -28.51
C LEU A 320 -35.87 -1.39 -28.68
N SER A 321 -35.55 -0.19 -28.21
CA SER A 321 -36.40 1.00 -28.38
C SER A 321 -36.60 1.38 -29.85
N ARG A 322 -35.56 1.22 -30.70
CA ARG A 322 -35.67 1.48 -32.14
C ARG A 322 -36.47 0.42 -32.89
N LEU A 323 -36.52 -0.81 -32.38
CA LEU A 323 -37.30 -1.91 -32.94
C LEU A 323 -38.77 -1.90 -32.50
N GLY A 324 -39.23 -0.87 -31.78
CA GLY A 324 -40.63 -0.72 -31.37
C GLY A 324 -41.07 -1.65 -30.24
N MET A 325 -40.15 -2.34 -29.57
CA MET A 325 -40.46 -3.29 -28.48
C MET A 325 -40.67 -2.62 -27.11
N THR A 326 -41.00 -1.32 -27.07
CA THR A 326 -41.15 -0.55 -25.82
C THR A 326 -42.58 -0.53 -25.27
N SER A 327 -43.57 -1.06 -25.99
CA SER A 327 -44.98 -1.01 -25.58
C SER A 327 -45.36 -1.95 -24.42
N SER A 328 -44.43 -2.75 -23.89
CA SER A 328 -44.74 -3.79 -22.90
C SER A 328 -43.87 -3.77 -21.64
N VAL A 329 -43.22 -2.65 -21.31
CA VAL A 329 -42.26 -2.56 -20.18
C VAL A 329 -42.73 -1.67 -19.01
N GLU A 330 -43.89 -1.01 -19.11
CA GLU A 330 -44.45 -0.26 -17.96
C GLU A 330 -44.71 -1.16 -16.73
N HIS A 331 -44.78 -2.48 -16.89
CA HIS A 331 -45.03 -3.41 -15.79
C HIS A 331 -43.80 -3.76 -14.92
N PHE A 332 -42.57 -3.44 -15.35
CA PHE A 332 -41.35 -3.89 -14.65
C PHE A 332 -40.71 -2.82 -13.74
N LEU A 333 -41.17 -1.57 -13.80
CA LEU A 333 -40.66 -0.48 -12.96
C LEU A 333 -41.50 -0.22 -11.70
N SER A 334 -42.59 -0.95 -11.44
CA SER A 334 -43.42 -0.78 -10.25
C SER A 334 -43.01 -1.65 -9.04
N PHE A 335 -41.87 -2.35 -9.10
CA PHE A 335 -41.37 -3.22 -8.03
C PHE A 335 -39.90 -2.92 -7.67
N ALA A 336 -39.55 -1.64 -7.57
CA ALA A 336 -38.30 -1.18 -6.94
C ALA A 336 -38.60 -0.45 -5.64
#